data_AF-A0A950CV77-F1
#
_entry.id   AF-A0A950CV77-F1
#
_cell.length_a   1.000
_cell.length_b   1.000
_cell.length_c   1.000
_cell.angle_alpha   90.00
_cell.angle_beta   90.00
_cell.angle_gamma   90.00
#
_symmetry.space_group_name_H-M   'P 1'
#
loop_
_entity.id
_entity.type
_entity.pdbx_description
1 polymer ?
#
loop_
_entity_poly.entity_id
_entity_poly.type
_entity_poly.pdbx_seq_one_letter_code
_entity_poly.pdbx_strand_id
1 'polypeptide(L)'
;MSKTALYAFLAVTVAALFVLTHFTLNLSPSEPIGLYRPTHSPFKRGAMVLLKMPLKTIAALPGDHVTFAAEGIYVAGKLVPDSAPEPGLPHFPFGSYLVPPDMFLALAQHPDSWDGRYVGFLPESLLSSTVQPVWIQSHVKR
;
A
#
# COMPACT_ATOMS: atom_id res chain seq x y z
N MET A 1 16.28 -42.45 14.29
CA MET A 1 16.51 -41.98 12.91
C MET A 1 17.85 -42.52 12.43
N SER A 2 17.95 -43.00 11.19
CA SER A 2 19.26 -43.41 10.62
C SER A 2 20.11 -42.17 10.31
N LYS A 3 21.45 -42.31 10.30
CA LYS A 3 22.36 -41.20 9.98
C LYS A 3 22.06 -40.60 8.58
N THR A 4 21.58 -41.39 7.63
CA THR A 4 21.24 -40.95 6.27
C THR A 4 20.05 -39.98 6.22
N ALA A 5 19.00 -40.24 6.99
CA ALA A 5 17.82 -39.37 7.04
C ALA A 5 18.13 -38.02 7.72
N LEU A 6 19.05 -38.01 8.70
CA LEU A 6 19.58 -36.78 9.29
C LEU A 6 20.23 -35.89 8.21
N TYR A 7 21.00 -36.48 7.29
CA TYR A 7 21.75 -35.72 6.29
C TYR A 7 20.88 -35.16 5.15
N ALA A 8 19.87 -35.89 4.68
CA ALA A 8 19.00 -35.40 3.60
C ALA A 8 18.14 -34.19 4.03
N PHE A 9 17.62 -34.22 5.28
CA PHE A 9 16.86 -33.12 5.85
C PHE A 9 17.70 -31.84 5.98
N LEU A 10 18.97 -31.96 6.38
CA LEU A 10 19.90 -30.83 6.48
C LEU A 10 20.16 -30.12 5.13
N ALA A 11 19.89 -30.75 3.99
CA ALA A 11 20.19 -30.18 2.67
C ALA A 11 19.07 -29.27 2.10
N VAL A 12 17.81 -29.72 2.09
CA VAL A 12 16.70 -28.98 1.47
C VAL A 12 16.45 -27.65 2.17
N THR A 13 16.53 -27.64 3.50
CA THR A 13 16.34 -26.46 4.34
C THR A 13 17.32 -25.33 4.00
N VAL A 14 18.57 -25.67 3.69
CA VAL A 14 19.61 -24.69 3.31
C VAL A 14 19.29 -24.02 1.97
N ALA A 15 18.64 -24.72 1.03
CA ALA A 15 18.29 -24.18 -0.28
C ALA A 15 17.11 -23.18 -0.26
N ALA A 16 16.05 -23.47 0.50
CA ALA A 16 14.87 -22.59 0.58
C ALA A 16 15.18 -21.22 1.23
N LEU A 17 16.05 -21.22 2.25
CA LEU A 17 16.49 -20.00 2.93
C LEU A 17 17.25 -19.04 2.00
N PHE A 18 18.04 -19.58 1.08
CA PHE A 18 18.78 -18.80 0.09
C PHE A 18 17.85 -18.02 -0.85
N VAL A 19 16.76 -18.67 -1.28
CA VAL A 19 15.74 -18.12 -2.19
C VAL A 19 15.01 -16.91 -1.60
N LEU A 20 14.48 -17.00 -0.37
CA LEU A 20 13.64 -15.91 0.18
C LEU A 20 14.45 -14.71 0.67
N THR A 21 15.72 -14.91 1.06
CA THR A 21 16.57 -13.84 1.62
C THR A 21 17.27 -13.01 0.55
N HIS A 22 17.52 -13.60 -0.61
CA HIS A 22 18.24 -12.96 -1.70
C HIS A 22 17.34 -12.51 -2.84
N PHE A 23 16.02 -12.65 -2.72
CA PHE A 23 15.09 -12.36 -3.79
C PHE A 23 13.71 -11.89 -3.25
N THR A 24 13.20 -10.75 -3.72
CA THR A 24 11.80 -10.36 -3.50
C THR A 24 10.90 -11.28 -4.30
N LEU A 25 9.91 -11.86 -3.62
CA LEU A 25 8.89 -12.68 -4.25
C LEU A 25 7.68 -11.81 -4.49
N ASN A 26 7.41 -11.54 -5.75
CA ASN A 26 6.29 -10.70 -6.10
C ASN A 26 5.03 -11.56 -6.32
N LEU A 27 3.99 -11.33 -5.51
CA LEU A 27 2.81 -12.20 -5.38
C LEU A 27 1.46 -11.50 -5.54
N SER A 28 1.31 -10.27 -5.03
CA SER A 28 0.56 -9.29 -5.82
C SER A 28 1.42 -9.03 -7.06
N PRO A 29 0.95 -9.17 -8.32
CA PRO A 29 1.77 -9.05 -9.56
C PRO A 29 2.55 -7.72 -9.83
N SER A 30 2.83 -6.90 -8.81
CA SER A 30 3.51 -5.60 -8.78
C SER A 30 4.94 -5.50 -9.35
N GLU A 31 5.54 -6.63 -9.71
CA GLU A 31 6.80 -6.91 -10.40
C GLU A 31 6.56 -8.28 -11.11
N PRO A 32 7.46 -8.84 -11.93
CA PRO A 32 7.19 -10.17 -12.48
C PRO A 32 7.09 -11.22 -11.36
N ILE A 33 6.11 -12.13 -11.43
CA ILE A 33 5.87 -13.13 -10.37
C ILE A 33 7.00 -14.15 -10.33
N GLY A 34 7.33 -14.58 -9.12
CA GLY A 34 8.61 -15.23 -8.85
C GLY A 34 9.60 -14.21 -8.32
N LEU A 35 10.86 -14.42 -8.64
CA LEU A 35 11.89 -14.35 -7.62
C LEU A 35 13.06 -13.43 -8.03
N TYR A 36 13.13 -12.24 -7.44
CA TYR A 36 13.91 -11.10 -7.94
C TYR A 36 14.98 -10.59 -6.98
N ARG A 37 16.26 -10.66 -7.32
CA ARG A 37 17.32 -10.29 -6.37
C ARG A 37 17.35 -8.79 -6.07
N PRO A 38 17.06 -8.33 -4.82
CA PRO A 38 17.32 -6.95 -4.44
C PRO A 38 18.81 -6.67 -4.60
N THR A 39 19.14 -5.50 -5.11
CA THR A 39 20.55 -5.11 -5.26
C THR A 39 20.81 -3.80 -4.54
N HIS A 40 21.95 -3.74 -3.86
CA HIS A 40 22.53 -2.50 -3.31
C HIS A 40 23.56 -1.91 -4.27
N SER A 41 23.34 -2.09 -5.59
CA SER A 41 23.81 -1.06 -6.52
C SER A 41 23.33 0.29 -5.99
N PRO A 42 24.10 1.38 -6.11
CA PRO A 42 23.58 2.71 -5.81
C PRO A 42 22.24 2.92 -6.51
N PHE A 43 21.47 3.93 -6.11
CA PHE A 43 20.41 4.49 -6.96
C PHE A 43 20.99 5.27 -8.16
N LYS A 44 22.05 4.70 -8.76
CA LYS A 44 22.44 4.89 -10.14
C LYS A 44 21.28 4.45 -11.02
N ARG A 45 21.24 5.05 -12.19
CA ARG A 45 20.36 4.67 -13.29
C ARG A 45 20.50 3.17 -13.57
N GLY A 46 19.38 2.43 -13.58
CA GLY A 46 19.34 1.00 -13.93
C GLY A 46 19.31 -0.01 -12.77
N ALA A 47 19.02 0.41 -11.53
CA ALA A 47 18.68 -0.52 -10.45
C ALA A 47 17.19 -0.89 -10.50
N MET A 48 16.86 -2.19 -10.37
CA MET A 48 15.48 -2.61 -10.07
C MET A 48 15.19 -2.32 -8.59
N VAL A 49 14.07 -1.67 -8.30
CA VAL A 49 13.76 -1.11 -6.99
C VAL A 49 12.43 -1.62 -6.48
N LEU A 50 12.40 -2.03 -5.21
CA LEU A 50 11.15 -2.44 -4.55
C LEU A 50 10.32 -1.20 -4.22
N LEU A 51 9.46 -0.79 -5.15
CA LEU A 51 8.52 0.31 -4.98
C LEU A 51 7.44 -0.02 -3.94
N LYS A 52 6.83 1.04 -3.39
CA LYS A 52 5.79 0.96 -2.38
C LYS A 52 4.73 2.02 -2.65
N MET A 53 3.59 1.62 -3.20
CA MET A 53 2.21 1.93 -2.73
C MET A 53 1.17 1.49 -3.79
N PRO A 54 -0.06 1.10 -3.37
CA PRO A 54 -1.17 0.74 -4.27
C PRO A 54 -1.99 1.96 -4.74
N LEU A 55 -2.79 1.79 -5.80
CA LEU A 55 -3.62 2.85 -6.39
C LEU A 55 -4.66 3.43 -5.42
N LYS A 56 -4.88 4.76 -5.50
CA LYS A 56 -5.84 5.57 -4.73
C LYS A 56 -6.38 6.76 -5.53
N THR A 57 -7.55 7.25 -5.11
CA THR A 57 -8.14 8.52 -5.53
C THR A 57 -7.62 9.64 -4.64
N ILE A 58 -7.22 10.78 -5.20
CA ILE A 58 -6.98 11.99 -4.41
C ILE A 58 -8.34 12.50 -3.92
N ALA A 59 -8.57 12.46 -2.60
CA ALA A 59 -9.79 12.91 -1.97
C ALA A 59 -9.75 14.40 -1.60
N ALA A 60 -8.57 14.93 -1.30
CA ALA A 60 -8.35 16.33 -0.92
C ALA A 60 -6.92 16.77 -1.25
N LEU A 61 -6.74 18.05 -1.59
CA LEU A 61 -5.49 18.71 -2.01
C LEU A 61 -5.09 19.84 -1.03
N PRO A 62 -3.85 20.37 -1.08
CA PRO A 62 -3.37 21.40 -0.17
C PRO A 62 -4.36 22.56 0.03
N GLY A 63 -4.70 22.86 1.28
CA GLY A 63 -5.67 23.90 1.65
C GLY A 63 -7.14 23.46 1.67
N ASP A 64 -7.49 22.25 1.22
CA ASP A 64 -8.84 21.71 1.44
C ASP A 64 -9.10 21.44 2.93
N HIS A 65 -10.34 21.69 3.37
CA HIS A 65 -10.80 21.27 4.70
C HIS A 65 -11.31 19.83 4.67
N VAL A 66 -10.72 19.00 5.53
CA VAL A 66 -11.08 17.59 5.72
C VAL A 66 -11.42 17.33 7.20
N THR A 67 -12.57 16.70 7.48
CA THR A 67 -12.90 16.20 8.82
C THR A 67 -12.85 14.68 8.82
N PHE A 68 -12.05 14.10 9.71
CA PHE A 68 -12.07 12.67 10.00
C PHE A 68 -13.04 12.44 11.16
N ALA A 69 -14.02 11.54 10.98
CA ALA A 69 -15.04 11.19 11.98
C ALA A 69 -15.32 9.68 12.00
N ALA A 70 -16.07 9.20 12.99
CA ALA A 70 -16.29 7.77 13.23
C ALA A 70 -17.11 7.09 12.12
N GLU A 71 -18.03 7.85 11.52
CA GLU A 71 -18.84 7.50 10.37
C GLU A 71 -18.10 7.65 9.02
N GLY A 72 -16.91 8.27 9.01
CA GLY A 72 -16.05 8.43 7.85
C GLY A 72 -15.47 9.83 7.67
N ILE A 73 -14.89 10.05 6.50
CA ILE A 73 -14.14 11.26 6.15
C ILE A 73 -15.01 12.21 5.34
N TYR A 74 -15.08 13.46 5.78
CA TYR A 74 -15.75 14.54 5.08
C TYR A 74 -14.72 15.41 4.38
N VAL A 75 -14.93 15.69 3.08
CA VAL A 75 -14.15 16.70 2.33
C VAL A 75 -15.11 17.80 1.92
N ALA A 76 -14.74 19.07 2.19
CA ALA A 76 -15.61 20.23 1.95
C ALA A 76 -17.04 20.05 2.52
N GLY A 77 -17.15 19.43 3.70
CA GLY A 77 -18.42 19.15 4.40
C GLY A 77 -19.25 17.98 3.85
N LYS A 78 -18.77 17.24 2.84
CA LYS A 78 -19.46 16.07 2.27
C LYS A 78 -18.77 14.77 2.65
N LEU A 79 -19.51 13.81 3.22
CA LEU A 79 -19.02 12.48 3.54
C LEU A 79 -18.60 11.74 2.26
N VAL A 80 -17.37 11.22 2.25
CA VAL A 80 -16.86 10.35 1.18
C VAL A 80 -17.40 8.94 1.41
N PRO A 81 -18.04 8.29 0.41
CA PRO A 81 -18.54 6.92 0.56
C PRO A 81 -17.43 5.92 0.92
N ASP A 82 -17.78 4.90 1.72
CA ASP A 82 -16.89 3.82 2.16
C ASP A 82 -15.60 4.29 2.86
N SER A 83 -15.56 5.55 3.31
CA SER A 83 -14.43 6.18 3.99
C SER A 83 -14.50 6.11 5.52
N ALA A 84 -15.51 5.42 6.07
CA ALA A 84 -15.45 4.95 7.45
C ALA A 84 -14.14 4.17 7.65
N PRO A 85 -13.33 4.48 8.68
CA PRO A 85 -12.32 3.55 9.11
C PRO A 85 -13.04 2.30 9.64
N GLU A 86 -12.53 1.12 9.29
CA GLU A 86 -13.07 -0.13 9.80
C GLU A 86 -13.10 -0.08 11.34
N PRO A 87 -14.24 -0.37 12.01
CA PRO A 87 -14.37 -0.17 13.45
C PRO A 87 -13.27 -0.86 14.27
N GLY A 88 -12.47 -0.05 14.96
CA GLY A 88 -11.33 -0.51 15.76
C GLY A 88 -9.99 -0.60 15.02
N LEU A 89 -9.91 -0.30 13.72
CA LEU A 89 -8.62 -0.08 13.05
C LEU A 89 -8.06 1.32 13.35
N PRO A 90 -6.74 1.44 13.67
CA PRO A 90 -6.10 2.74 13.87
C PRO A 90 -6.14 3.59 12.61
N HIS A 91 -6.87 4.70 12.69
CA HIS A 91 -7.07 5.66 11.61
C HIS A 91 -6.40 7.00 11.92
N PHE A 92 -6.30 7.86 10.92
CA PHE A 92 -5.85 9.24 11.10
C PHE A 92 -6.78 9.96 12.10
N PRO A 93 -6.27 10.75 13.07
CA PRO A 93 -7.05 11.15 14.23
C PRO A 93 -8.31 11.95 13.86
N PHE A 94 -9.42 11.68 14.54
CA PHE A 94 -10.65 12.44 14.33
C PHE A 94 -10.45 13.93 14.64
N GLY A 95 -11.21 14.77 13.93
CA GLY A 95 -11.07 16.23 13.95
C GLY A 95 -11.01 16.82 12.55
N SER A 96 -10.99 18.15 12.47
CA SER A 96 -10.93 18.91 11.23
C SER A 96 -9.54 19.46 10.98
N TYR A 97 -9.02 19.25 9.78
CA TYR A 97 -7.68 19.64 9.35
C TYR A 97 -7.76 20.37 8.01
N LEU A 98 -6.77 21.24 7.78
CA LEU A 98 -6.40 21.65 6.43
C LEU A 98 -5.39 20.63 5.90
N VAL A 99 -5.51 20.23 4.63
CA VAL A 99 -4.46 19.47 3.96
C VAL A 99 -3.19 20.34 3.91
N PRO A 100 -2.03 19.88 4.43
CA PRO A 100 -0.81 20.68 4.43
C PRO A 100 -0.29 21.00 3.01
N PRO A 101 0.57 22.03 2.85
CA PRO A 101 1.36 22.22 1.65
C PRO A 101 2.13 20.96 1.28
N ASP A 102 2.29 20.72 -0.03
CA ASP A 102 3.00 19.57 -0.60
C ASP A 102 2.47 18.19 -0.15
N MET A 103 1.22 18.11 0.34
CA MET A 103 0.56 16.88 0.75
C MET A 103 -0.85 16.75 0.17
N PHE A 104 -1.36 15.52 0.06
CA PHE A 104 -2.70 15.21 -0.43
C PHE A 104 -3.32 14.07 0.39
N LEU A 105 -4.65 13.99 0.44
CA LEU A 105 -5.34 12.83 1.00
C LEU A 105 -5.64 11.80 -0.09
N ALA A 106 -5.27 10.55 0.13
CA ALA A 106 -5.52 9.45 -0.79
C ALA A 106 -6.58 8.50 -0.23
N LEU A 107 -7.75 8.30 -0.87
CA LEU A 107 -8.78 7.34 -0.44
C LEU A 107 -9.15 6.38 -1.57
N ALA A 108 -9.81 5.25 -1.29
CA ALA A 108 -10.48 4.46 -2.32
C ALA A 108 -11.93 4.15 -1.94
N GLN A 109 -12.75 3.91 -2.95
CA GLN A 109 -14.19 3.59 -2.84
C GLN A 109 -14.38 2.10 -2.53
N HIS A 110 -13.81 1.64 -1.41
CA HIS A 110 -13.97 0.28 -0.91
C HIS A 110 -13.68 0.23 0.60
N PRO A 111 -14.52 -0.38 1.43
CA PRO A 111 -14.30 -0.45 2.88
C PRO A 111 -12.93 -1.06 3.23
N ASP A 112 -12.57 -2.19 2.61
CA ASP A 112 -11.31 -2.91 2.89
C ASP A 112 -10.02 -2.22 2.37
N SER A 113 -10.08 -1.01 1.78
CA SER A 113 -8.90 -0.37 1.17
C SER A 113 -7.95 0.26 2.18
N TRP A 114 -6.68 -0.18 2.17
CA TRP A 114 -5.59 0.46 2.89
C TRP A 114 -5.18 1.78 2.25
N ASP A 115 -5.67 2.89 2.82
CA ASP A 115 -5.51 4.25 2.29
C ASP A 115 -5.44 5.32 3.40
N GLY A 116 -5.63 6.58 3.03
CA GLY A 116 -5.52 7.78 3.86
C GLY A 116 -6.50 7.87 5.02
N ARG A 117 -7.51 7.00 5.10
CA ARG A 117 -8.17 6.68 6.37
C ARG A 117 -7.17 6.33 7.45
N TYR A 118 -6.16 5.56 7.09
CA TYR A 118 -5.18 4.97 7.99
C TYR A 118 -3.83 5.70 7.89
N VAL A 119 -3.37 6.03 6.68
CA VAL A 119 -2.07 6.70 6.48
C VAL A 119 -2.14 8.24 6.48
N GLY A 120 -3.33 8.84 6.57
CA GLY A 120 -3.50 10.28 6.53
C GLY A 120 -3.11 10.91 5.20
N PHE A 121 -2.58 12.13 5.28
CA PHE A 121 -2.03 12.84 4.13
C PHE A 121 -0.67 12.25 3.73
N LEU A 122 -0.49 12.03 2.43
CA LEU A 122 0.78 11.58 1.84
C LEU A 122 1.46 12.79 1.18
N PRO A 123 2.80 12.89 1.20
CA PRO A 123 3.49 13.93 0.44
C PRO A 123 3.25 13.74 -1.06
N GLU A 124 3.09 14.82 -1.80
CA GLU A 124 2.91 14.79 -3.26
C GLU A 124 4.13 14.19 -3.98
N SER A 125 5.30 14.11 -3.33
CA SER A 125 6.45 13.34 -3.83
C SER A 125 6.22 11.83 -3.92
N LEU A 126 5.18 11.29 -3.26
CA LEU A 126 4.70 9.91 -3.44
C LEU A 126 3.61 9.79 -4.50
N LEU A 127 3.05 10.90 -5.02
CA LEU A 127 2.30 10.86 -6.27
C LEU A 127 3.31 10.61 -7.40
N SER A 128 3.47 9.33 -7.75
CA SER A 128 3.96 8.99 -9.08
C SER A 128 3.04 9.55 -10.17
N SER A 129 1.72 9.58 -9.91
CA SER A 129 0.69 10.11 -10.81
C SER A 129 -0.69 10.18 -10.13
N THR A 130 -1.60 10.99 -10.67
CA THR A 130 -3.04 10.70 -10.57
C THR A 130 -3.38 9.50 -11.46
N VAL A 131 -4.47 8.79 -11.17
CA VAL A 131 -4.95 7.67 -11.98
C VAL A 131 -6.44 7.77 -12.22
N GLN A 132 -6.87 7.39 -13.43
CA GLN A 132 -8.28 7.19 -13.77
C GLN A 132 -8.50 5.70 -14.07
N PRO A 133 -9.54 5.05 -13.51
CA PRO A 133 -9.78 3.63 -13.73
C PRO A 133 -10.20 3.37 -15.18
N VAL A 134 -9.39 2.62 -15.94
CA VAL A 134 -9.64 2.32 -17.35
C VAL A 134 -10.51 1.08 -17.52
N TRP A 135 -10.22 0.03 -16.75
CA TRP A 135 -11.12 -1.12 -16.58
C TRP A 135 -11.11 -1.53 -15.11
N ILE A 136 -12.30 -1.62 -14.54
CA ILE A 136 -12.56 -2.25 -13.26
C ILE A 136 -13.71 -3.22 -13.49
N GLN A 137 -13.53 -4.48 -13.12
CA GLN A 137 -14.66 -5.36 -12.94
C GLN A 137 -15.50 -4.73 -11.82
N SER A 138 -16.79 -4.50 -12.05
CA SER A 138 -17.67 -3.84 -11.08
C SER A 138 -17.46 -4.47 -9.71
N HIS A 139 -17.02 -3.68 -8.72
CA HIS A 139 -16.78 -4.19 -7.37
C HIS A 139 -18.00 -5.01 -6.96
N VAL A 140 -17.79 -6.30 -6.71
CA VAL A 140 -18.81 -7.14 -6.11
C VAL A 140 -19.05 -6.53 -4.74
N LYS A 141 -20.15 -5.77 -4.61
CA LYS A 141 -20.67 -5.39 -3.30
C LYS A 141 -20.90 -6.69 -2.54
N ARG A 142 -20.08 -6.91 -1.52
CA ARG A 142 -20.34 -7.92 -0.51
C ARG A 142 -21.51 -7.48 0.37
#